data_AF-A0A1V5T5W1-F1
#
_entry.id   AF-A0A1V5T5W1-F1
#
_cell.length_a   1.000
_cell.length_b   1.000
_cell.length_c   1.000
_cell.angle_alpha   90.00
_cell.angle_beta   90.00
_cell.angle_gamma   90.00
#
_symmetry.space_group_name_H-M   'P 1'
#
loop_
_entity.id
_entity.type
_entity.pdbx_description
1 polymer ?
#
loop_
_entity_poly.entity_id
_entity_poly.type
_entity_poly.pdbx_seq_one_letter_code
_entity_poly.pdbx_strand_id
1 'polypeptide(L)'
;MTTGNVEATKFLRSLDPTPLSIGRILWAHRTGEEMTLKDFSKLLEISVANLCDIEKGRKFVSPKRAARFAKALQLSEKLFVQIALQDLLRNDGFKDAEIKIIKWPIKKSPSRRSQQLHQKRAHSA
;
A
#
# COMPACT_ATOMS: atom_id res chain seq x y z
N MET A 1 -8.65 7.39 18.83
CA MET A 1 -9.27 7.43 17.49
C MET A 1 -9.66 8.88 17.24
N THR A 2 -9.16 9.51 16.18
CA THR A 2 -9.42 10.93 15.87
C THR A 2 -10.82 11.06 15.25
N THR A 3 -11.77 11.59 16.02
CA THR A 3 -13.19 11.78 15.66
C THR A 3 -13.46 12.90 14.65
N GLY A 4 -12.43 13.59 14.14
CA GLY A 4 -12.60 14.82 13.35
C GLY A 4 -12.99 14.66 11.87
N ASN A 5 -12.77 13.51 11.23
CA ASN A 5 -12.85 13.40 9.75
C ASN A 5 -13.92 12.42 9.22
N VAL A 6 -14.76 11.86 10.07
CA VAL A 6 -15.74 10.84 9.65
C VAL A 6 -16.74 11.42 8.65
N GLU A 7 -17.27 12.62 8.90
CA GLU A 7 -18.23 13.27 8.00
C GLU A 7 -17.61 13.68 6.67
N ALA A 8 -16.38 14.22 6.66
CA ALA A 8 -15.67 14.55 5.42
C ALA A 8 -15.44 13.29 4.55
N THR A 9 -15.03 12.18 5.17
CA THR A 9 -14.83 10.93 4.41
C THR A 9 -16.12 10.33 3.86
N LYS A 10 -17.24 10.41 4.61
CA LYS A 10 -18.55 10.01 4.10
C LYS A 10 -18.98 10.90 2.94
N PHE A 11 -18.82 12.21 3.07
CA PHE A 11 -19.16 13.17 2.02
C PHE A 11 -18.37 12.88 0.73
N LEU A 12 -17.05 12.73 0.81
CA LEU A 12 -16.22 12.40 -0.35
C LEU A 12 -16.64 11.08 -1.00
N ARG A 13 -16.98 10.05 -0.20
CA ARG A 13 -17.50 8.77 -0.72
C ARG A 13 -18.90 8.90 -1.34
N SER A 14 -19.70 9.87 -0.91
CA SER A 14 -21.00 10.13 -1.53
C SER A 14 -20.85 10.80 -2.90
N LEU A 15 -19.79 11.60 -3.10
CA LEU A 15 -19.46 12.21 -4.39
C LEU A 15 -18.86 11.22 -5.38
N ASP A 16 -17.97 10.35 -4.91
CA ASP A 16 -17.40 9.26 -5.71
C ASP A 16 -17.46 7.96 -4.92
N PRO A 17 -18.48 7.12 -5.17
CA PRO A 17 -18.61 5.84 -4.49
C PRO A 17 -17.62 4.80 -5.01
N THR A 18 -16.85 5.12 -6.06
CA THR A 18 -15.91 4.18 -6.66
C THR A 18 -14.77 3.89 -5.69
N PRO A 19 -14.46 2.61 -5.41
CA PRO A 19 -13.36 2.28 -4.53
C PRO A 19 -12.02 2.77 -5.08
N LEU A 20 -11.20 3.35 -4.21
CA LEU A 20 -9.84 3.78 -4.55
C LEU A 20 -8.98 2.56 -4.94
N SER A 21 -8.37 2.60 -6.12
CA SER A 21 -7.48 1.57 -6.65
C SER A 21 -6.13 2.15 -7.06
N ILE A 22 -5.12 1.30 -7.25
CA ILE A 22 -3.83 1.72 -7.80
C ILE A 22 -4.00 2.38 -9.17
N GLY A 23 -4.81 1.78 -10.05
CA GLY A 23 -5.10 2.33 -11.37
C GLY A 23 -5.63 3.77 -11.32
N ARG A 24 -6.57 4.04 -10.41
CA ARG A 24 -7.14 5.38 -10.22
C ARG A 24 -6.13 6.37 -9.66
N ILE A 25 -5.27 5.95 -8.72
CA ILE A 25 -4.22 6.82 -8.18
C ILE A 25 -3.24 7.22 -9.27
N LEU A 26 -2.77 6.24 -10.06
CA LEU A 26 -1.83 6.49 -11.15
C LEU A 26 -2.45 7.40 -12.22
N TRP A 27 -3.70 7.12 -12.62
CA TRP A 27 -4.42 7.96 -13.57
C TRP A 27 -4.57 9.40 -13.05
N ALA A 28 -5.08 9.57 -11.82
CA ALA A 28 -5.33 10.87 -11.23
C ALA A 28 -4.06 11.70 -11.06
N HIS A 29 -2.96 11.07 -10.61
CA HIS A 29 -1.68 11.72 -10.49
C HIS A 29 -1.14 12.12 -11.87
N ARG A 30 -1.16 11.20 -12.85
CA ARG A 30 -0.71 11.49 -14.21
C ARG A 30 -1.47 12.64 -14.84
N THR A 31 -2.80 12.64 -14.76
CA THR A 31 -3.63 13.69 -15.35
C THR A 31 -3.54 15.00 -14.58
N GLY A 32 -3.37 14.95 -13.25
CA GLY A 32 -3.16 16.13 -12.43
C GLY A 32 -1.85 16.85 -12.75
N GLU A 33 -0.81 16.10 -13.09
CA GLU A 33 0.48 16.62 -13.56
C GLU A 33 0.51 16.85 -15.09
N GLU A 34 -0.65 16.76 -15.76
CA GLU A 34 -0.80 16.96 -17.22
C GLU A 34 0.12 16.08 -18.09
N MET A 35 0.54 14.93 -17.57
CA MET A 35 1.48 14.04 -18.26
C MET A 35 0.77 13.11 -19.27
N THR A 36 1.42 12.90 -20.41
CA THR A 36 0.99 11.88 -21.37
C THR A 36 1.21 10.47 -20.80
N LEU A 37 0.48 9.47 -21.32
CA LEU A 37 0.75 8.06 -21.00
C LEU A 37 2.20 7.67 -21.32
N LYS A 38 2.79 8.24 -22.38
CA LYS A 38 4.17 7.97 -22.78
C LYS A 38 5.14 8.46 -21.74
N ASP A 39 5.01 9.71 -21.29
CA ASP A 39 5.96 10.31 -20.35
C ASP A 39 5.85 9.69 -18.96
N PHE A 40 4.62 9.43 -18.51
CA PHE A 40 4.39 8.78 -17.23
C PHE A 40 4.87 7.32 -17.20
N SER A 41 4.72 6.58 -18.31
CA SER A 41 5.24 5.21 -18.41
C SER A 41 6.77 5.15 -18.28
N LYS A 42 7.48 6.17 -18.79
CA LYS A 42 8.94 6.30 -18.60
C LYS A 42 9.28 6.57 -17.14
N LEU A 43 8.56 7.49 -16.50
CA LEU A 43 8.75 7.80 -15.07
C LEU A 43 8.57 6.56 -14.19
N LEU A 44 7.59 5.71 -14.50
CA LEU A 44 7.32 4.47 -13.77
C LEU A 44 8.13 3.25 -14.24
N GLU A 45 8.98 3.42 -15.27
CA GLU A 45 9.77 2.35 -15.89
C GLU A 45 8.95 1.13 -16.33
N ILE A 46 7.82 1.37 -17.01
CA ILE A 46 6.94 0.34 -17.57
C ILE A 46 6.55 0.67 -19.01
N SER A 47 6.00 -0.29 -19.74
CA SER A 47 5.47 -0.01 -21.08
C SER A 47 4.18 0.81 -21.02
N VAL A 48 3.94 1.61 -22.05
CA VAL A 48 2.70 2.41 -22.23
C VAL A 48 1.45 1.53 -22.16
N ALA A 49 1.48 0.36 -22.81
CA ALA A 49 0.36 -0.60 -22.78
C ALA A 49 0.10 -1.10 -21.35
N ASN A 50 1.16 -1.42 -20.60
CA ASN A 50 1.05 -1.86 -19.21
C ASN A 50 0.44 -0.77 -18.32
N LEU A 51 0.88 0.48 -18.49
CA LEU A 51 0.30 1.62 -17.78
C LEU A 51 -1.19 1.79 -18.11
N CYS A 52 -1.55 1.78 -19.40
CA CYS A 52 -2.94 1.89 -19.85
C CYS A 52 -3.83 0.79 -19.26
N ASP A 53 -3.33 -0.45 -19.21
CA ASP A 53 -4.06 -1.57 -18.60
C ASP A 53 -4.24 -1.42 -17.09
N ILE A 54 -3.22 -0.90 -16.38
CA ILE A 54 -3.30 -0.63 -14.95
C ILE A 54 -4.32 0.49 -14.68
N GLU A 55 -4.22 1.63 -15.38
CA GLU A 55 -5.14 2.76 -15.20
C GLU A 55 -6.60 2.39 -15.47
N LYS A 56 -6.84 1.51 -16.45
CA LYS A 56 -8.18 1.02 -16.79
C LYS A 56 -8.65 -0.17 -15.92
N GLY A 57 -7.87 -0.58 -14.93
CA GLY A 57 -8.23 -1.67 -14.02
C GLY A 57 -8.23 -3.06 -14.66
N ARG A 58 -7.61 -3.24 -15.84
CA ARG A 58 -7.45 -4.54 -16.50
C ARG A 58 -6.28 -5.35 -15.93
N LYS A 59 -5.32 -4.68 -15.30
CA LYS A 59 -4.14 -5.30 -14.71
C LYS A 59 -3.88 -4.80 -13.30
N PHE A 60 -3.78 -5.75 -12.37
CA PHE A 60 -3.47 -5.46 -10.97
C PHE A 60 -1.96 -5.40 -10.72
N VAL A 61 -1.58 -4.65 -9.69
CA VAL A 61 -0.19 -4.37 -9.36
C VAL A 61 0.19 -5.14 -8.10
N SER A 62 1.34 -5.83 -8.13
CA SER A 62 1.84 -6.53 -6.94
C SER A 62 2.34 -5.53 -5.87
N PRO A 63 2.37 -5.91 -4.58
CA PRO A 63 2.88 -5.05 -3.50
C PRO A 63 4.26 -4.46 -3.78
N LYS A 64 5.19 -5.28 -4.28
CA LYS A 64 6.55 -4.85 -4.63
C LYS A 64 6.55 -3.81 -5.75
N ARG A 65 5.72 -3.97 -6.78
CA ARG A 65 5.61 -2.98 -7.87
C ARG A 65 4.92 -1.70 -7.39
N ALA A 66 3.90 -1.81 -6.54
CA ALA A 66 3.24 -0.66 -5.96
C ALA A 66 4.20 0.20 -5.12
N ALA A 67 5.07 -0.42 -4.32
CA ALA A 67 6.13 0.29 -3.60
C ALA A 67 7.12 0.99 -4.55
N ARG A 68 7.52 0.35 -5.65
CA ARG A 68 8.36 1.00 -6.67
C ARG A 68 7.70 2.23 -7.29
N PHE A 69 6.41 2.14 -7.64
CA PHE A 69 5.67 3.28 -8.16
C PHE A 69 5.56 4.41 -7.13
N ALA A 70 5.26 4.08 -5.87
CA ALA A 70 5.23 5.08 -4.81
C ALA A 70 6.55 5.84 -4.66
N LYS A 71 7.69 5.13 -4.72
CA LYS A 71 9.02 5.76 -4.71
C LYS A 71 9.25 6.68 -5.91
N ALA A 72 8.91 6.24 -7.11
CA ALA A 72 9.05 7.04 -8.33
C ALA A 72 8.22 8.33 -8.26
N LEU A 73 7.05 8.28 -7.61
CA LEU A 73 6.15 9.42 -7.44
C LEU A 73 6.40 10.22 -6.14
N GLN A 74 7.36 9.82 -5.32
CA GLN A 74 7.64 10.41 -4.00
C GLN A 74 6.43 10.41 -3.06
N LEU A 75 5.62 9.35 -3.13
CA LEU A 75 4.42 9.14 -2.33
C LEU A 75 4.61 8.03 -1.29
N SER A 76 3.63 7.89 -0.38
CA SER A 76 3.67 6.88 0.68
C SER A 76 3.65 5.45 0.14
N GLU A 77 4.77 4.74 0.30
CA GLU A 77 4.88 3.31 -0.04
C GLU A 77 3.84 2.46 0.70
N LYS A 78 3.60 2.77 1.98
CA LYS A 78 2.62 2.06 2.81
C LYS A 78 1.23 2.13 2.19
N LEU A 79 0.82 3.30 1.72
CA LEU A 79 -0.49 3.51 1.12
C LEU A 79 -0.63 2.70 -0.19
N PHE A 80 0.36 2.81 -1.08
CA PHE A 80 0.36 2.07 -2.34
C PHE A 80 0.33 0.56 -2.12
N VAL A 81 1.14 0.04 -1.19
CA VAL A 81 1.13 -1.39 -0.85
C VAL A 81 -0.23 -1.82 -0.32
N GLN A 82 -0.84 -1.04 0.58
CA GLN A 82 -2.15 -1.35 1.14
C GLN A 82 -3.23 -1.39 0.05
N ILE A 83 -3.25 -0.41 -0.86
CA ILE A 83 -4.25 -0.31 -1.93
C ILE A 83 -4.05 -1.40 -2.98
N ALA A 84 -2.80 -1.72 -3.33
CA ALA A 84 -2.50 -2.81 -4.25
C ALA A 84 -3.00 -4.16 -3.72
N LEU A 85 -2.79 -4.44 -2.42
CA LEU A 85 -3.34 -5.63 -1.79
C LEU A 85 -4.88 -5.60 -1.73
N GLN A 86 -5.46 -4.43 -1.46
CA GLN A 86 -6.92 -4.26 -1.43
C GLN A 86 -7.56 -4.50 -2.80
N ASP A 87 -6.91 -4.06 -3.88
CA ASP A 87 -7.33 -4.32 -5.25
C ASP A 87 -7.35 -5.82 -5.56
N LEU A 88 -6.29 -6.54 -5.15
CA LEU A 88 -6.22 -7.99 -5.32
C LEU A 88 -7.34 -8.72 -4.58
N LEU A 89 -7.62 -8.35 -3.32
CA LEU A 89 -8.73 -8.95 -2.57
C LEU A 89 -10.08 -8.68 -3.24
N ARG A 90 -10.33 -7.45 -3.70
CA ARG A 90 -11.59 -7.12 -4.38
C ARG A 90 -11.74 -7.87 -5.69
N ASN A 91 -10.65 -8.03 -6.44
CA ASN A 91 -10.64 -8.81 -7.68
C ASN A 91 -10.99 -10.28 -7.42
N ASP A 92 -10.49 -10.84 -6.31
CA ASP A 92 -10.71 -12.24 -5.94
C ASP A 92 -12.08 -12.48 -5.28
N GLY A 93 -12.98 -11.48 -5.30
CA GLY A 93 -14.36 -11.59 -4.84
C GLY A 93 -14.59 -11.13 -3.40
N PHE A 94 -13.55 -10.74 -2.66
CA PHE A 94 -13.65 -10.27 -1.28
C PHE A 94 -14.01 -8.77 -1.23
N LYS A 95 -15.23 -8.42 -1.64
CA LYS A 95 -15.69 -7.03 -1.78
C LYS A 95 -15.85 -6.29 -0.45
N ASP A 96 -16.18 -7.00 0.62
CA ASP A 96 -16.44 -6.44 1.95
C ASP A 96 -15.22 -6.49 2.89
N ALA A 97 -14.10 -7.02 2.42
CA ALA A 97 -12.88 -7.11 3.20
C ALA A 97 -12.05 -5.82 3.13
N GLU A 98 -11.46 -5.40 4.25
CA GLU A 98 -10.56 -4.24 4.33
C GLU A 98 -9.17 -4.67 4.81
N ILE A 99 -8.12 -4.23 4.10
CA ILE A 99 -6.73 -4.44 4.52
C ILE A 99 -6.23 -3.29 5.39
N LYS A 100 -5.59 -3.65 6.51
CA LYS A 100 -4.88 -2.71 7.39
C LYS A 100 -3.45 -3.15 7.60
N ILE A 101 -2.50 -2.28 7.24
CA ILE A 101 -1.08 -2.50 7.55
C ILE A 101 -0.80 -2.01 8.97
N ILE A 102 -0.64 -2.97 9.87
CA ILE A 102 -0.24 -2.76 11.26
C ILE A 102 1.25 -3.00 11.43
N LYS A 103 1.87 -2.33 12.41
CA LYS A 103 3.24 -2.63 12.81
C LYS A 103 3.23 -3.94 13.59
N TRP A 104 4.04 -4.90 13.18
CA TRP A 104 4.20 -6.13 13.96
C TRP A 104 4.82 -5.81 15.33
N PRO A 105 4.23 -6.26 16.44
CA PRO A 105 4.81 -6.06 17.76
C PRO A 105 6.03 -6.99 17.89
N ILE A 106 7.22 -6.42 17.72
CA ILE A 106 8.47 -7.14 18.03
C ILE A 106 8.50 -7.37 19.54
N LYS A 107 8.21 -8.59 20.01
CA LYS A 107 8.66 -9.00 21.35
C LYS A 107 10.19 -9.00 21.28
N LYS A 108 10.86 -8.12 22.03
CA LYS A 108 12.32 -8.18 22.16
C LYS A 108 12.68 -9.59 22.65
N SER A 109 13.29 -10.41 21.78
CA SER A 109 13.90 -11.66 22.22
C SER A 109 14.87 -11.34 23.36
N PRO A 110 14.91 -12.13 24.45
CA PRO A 110 15.82 -11.87 25.55
C PRO A 110 17.22 -11.71 25.01
N SER A 111 17.91 -10.64 25.40
CA SER A 111 19.28 -10.40 24.91
C SER A 111 20.15 -11.62 25.26
N ARG A 112 21.16 -11.93 24.44
CA ARG A 112 22.13 -13.01 24.74
C ARG A 112 22.71 -12.88 26.16
N ARG A 113 22.86 -11.65 26.66
CA ARG A 113 23.33 -11.34 28.02
C ARG A 113 22.35 -11.81 29.11
N SER A 114 21.05 -11.68 28.85
CA SER A 114 19.96 -12.17 29.70
C SER A 114 19.89 -13.70 29.70
N GLN A 115 20.16 -14.33 28.56
CA GLN A 115 20.20 -15.80 28.43
C GLN A 115 21.41 -16.41 29.14
N GLN A 116 22.58 -15.77 29.03
CA GLN A 116 23.80 -16.19 29.74
C GLN A 116 23.70 -16.01 31.26
N LEU A 117 23.01 -14.97 31.75
CA LEU A 117 22.79 -14.78 33.20
C LEU A 117 21.91 -15.89 33.80
N HIS A 118 20.89 -16.34 33.08
CA HIS A 118 20.05 -17.46 33.52
C HIS A 118 20.79 -18.80 33.51
N GLN A 119 21.63 -19.04 32.50
CA GLN A 119 22.46 -20.25 32.46
C GLN A 119 23.49 -20.29 33.59
N LYS A 120 24.11 -19.16 33.94
CA LYS A 120 25.06 -19.09 35.07
C LYS A 120 24.39 -19.31 36.43
N ARG A 121 23.16 -18.82 36.63
CA ARG A 121 22.41 -19.01 37.87
C ARG A 121 21.90 -20.45 38.07
N ALA A 122 21.65 -21.18 36.99
CA ALA A 122 21.18 -22.57 37.04
C ALA A 122 22.30 -23.60 37.31
N HIS A 123 23.58 -23.24 37.13
CA HIS A 123 24.74 -24.12 37.37
C HIS A 123 25.51 -23.75 38.66
N SER A 124 24.93 -22.92 39.53
CA SER A 124 25.52 -22.53 40.83
C SER A 124 24.62 -22.88 42.02
N ALA A 125 23.66 -23.79 41.82
CA ALA A 125 22.86 -24.43 42.85
C ALA A 125 23.03 -25.94 42.70
#